data_AF-A0A7I7K792-F1
#
_entry.id   AF-A0A7I7K792-F1
#
_cell.length_a   1.000
_cell.length_b   1.000
_cell.length_c   1.000
_cell.angle_alpha   90.00
_cell.angle_beta   90.00
_cell.angle_gamma   90.00
#
_symmetry.space_group_name_H-M   'P 1'
#
loop_
_entity.id
_entity.type
_entity.pdbx_description
1 polymer ?
#
loop_
_entity_poly.entity_id
_entity_poly.type
_entity_poly.pdbx_seq_one_letter_code
_entity_poly.pdbx_strand_id
1 'polypeptide(L)'
;MSTTDDVKQDLAAAYPELSRSDLERVVTLLAQAPATDSGTSVATALKPVLPQAAERLDTLSATEVTEYLRILQGAVTTTLQSWTDGTRPDIERIHSFIDAVME
;
A
#
# COMPACT_ATOMS: atom_id res chain seq x y z
N MET A 1 0.81 -14.53 -10.52
CA MET A 1 0.19 -13.73 -9.45
C MET A 1 0.52 -12.28 -9.78
N SER A 2 -0.47 -11.40 -9.74
CA SER A 2 -0.26 -9.99 -10.09
C SER A 2 0.22 -9.22 -8.86
N THR A 3 1.14 -8.28 -9.05
CA THR A 3 1.58 -7.33 -8.01
C THR A 3 0.39 -6.63 -7.34
N THR A 4 -0.71 -6.43 -8.09
CA THR A 4 -1.98 -5.89 -7.59
C THR A 4 -2.65 -6.80 -6.55
N ASP A 5 -2.69 -8.11 -6.79
CA ASP A 5 -3.29 -9.07 -5.84
C ASP A 5 -2.47 -9.15 -4.55
N ASP A 6 -1.16 -9.07 -4.67
CA ASP A 6 -0.25 -9.05 -3.52
C ASP A 6 -0.49 -7.83 -2.64
N VAL A 7 -0.59 -6.63 -3.25
CA VAL A 7 -0.93 -5.39 -2.52
C VAL A 7 -2.27 -5.52 -1.80
N LYS A 8 -3.31 -6.06 -2.46
CA LYS A 8 -4.63 -6.25 -1.85
C LYS A 8 -4.58 -7.18 -0.66
N GLN A 9 -3.83 -8.28 -0.76
CA GLN A 9 -3.69 -9.25 0.31
C GLN A 9 -2.95 -8.65 1.50
N ASP A 10 -1.87 -7.90 1.27
CA ASP A 10 -1.09 -7.27 2.33
C ASP A 10 -1.89 -6.17 3.04
N LEU A 11 -2.65 -5.36 2.29
CA LEU A 11 -3.58 -4.38 2.86
C LEU A 11 -4.69 -5.06 3.67
N ALA A 12 -5.27 -6.14 3.16
CA ALA A 12 -6.32 -6.88 3.85
C ALA A 12 -5.83 -7.53 5.14
N ALA A 13 -4.57 -7.99 5.18
CA ALA A 13 -3.96 -8.58 6.36
C ALA A 13 -3.71 -7.56 7.49
N ALA A 14 -3.39 -6.32 7.14
CA ALA A 14 -3.19 -5.23 8.10
C ALA A 14 -4.51 -4.51 8.47
N TYR A 15 -5.54 -4.64 7.64
CA TYR A 15 -6.90 -4.21 7.98
C TYR A 15 -7.54 -5.21 8.96
N PRO A 16 -8.32 -4.76 9.96
CA PRO A 16 -8.79 -3.41 10.24
C PRO A 16 -7.94 -2.64 11.28
N GLU A 17 -6.68 -2.97 11.50
CA GLU A 17 -5.88 -2.27 12.52
C GLU A 17 -5.37 -0.89 12.03
N LEU A 18 -5.28 -0.71 10.71
CA LEU A 18 -4.76 0.51 10.05
C LEU A 18 -5.62 1.76 10.25
N SER A 19 -5.15 2.75 11.01
CA SER A 19 -5.84 4.03 11.12
C SER A 19 -5.67 4.90 9.87
N ARG A 20 -6.53 5.92 9.71
CA ARG A 20 -6.39 6.91 8.64
C ARG A 20 -5.02 7.59 8.69
N SER A 21 -4.55 7.93 9.89
CA SER A 21 -3.23 8.54 10.11
C SER A 21 -2.08 7.64 9.66
N ASP A 22 -2.22 6.33 9.83
CA ASP A 22 -1.22 5.36 9.36
C ASP A 22 -1.16 5.33 7.83
N LEU A 23 -2.32 5.34 7.16
CA LEU A 23 -2.40 5.41 5.70
C LEU A 23 -1.85 6.74 5.15
N GLU A 24 -2.15 7.88 5.80
CA GLU A 24 -1.60 9.20 5.43
C GLU A 24 -0.07 9.20 5.55
N ARG A 25 0.46 8.58 6.61
CA ARG A 25 1.90 8.41 6.81
C ARG A 25 2.51 7.54 5.72
N VAL A 26 1.87 6.43 5.35
CA VAL A 26 2.32 5.56 4.26
C VAL A 26 2.38 6.31 2.93
N VAL A 27 1.32 7.05 2.54
CA VAL A 27 1.33 7.84 1.29
C VAL A 27 2.43 8.89 1.31
N THR A 28 2.63 9.55 2.44
CA THR A 28 3.68 10.57 2.59
C THR A 28 5.09 9.97 2.49
N LEU A 29 5.29 8.75 3.00
CA LEU A 29 6.55 8.01 2.86
C LEU A 29 6.78 7.57 1.41
N LEU A 30 5.76 7.02 0.76
CA LEU A 30 5.82 6.58 -0.64
C LEU A 30 6.04 7.74 -1.60
N ALA A 31 5.44 8.90 -1.34
CA ALA A 31 5.63 10.11 -2.14
C ALA A 31 7.05 10.71 -2.01
N GLN A 32 7.74 10.46 -0.89
CA GLN A 32 9.11 10.92 -0.64
C GLN A 32 10.17 9.90 -1.05
N ALA A 33 9.78 8.66 -1.34
CA ALA A 33 10.70 7.63 -1.76
C ALA A 33 11.31 7.99 -3.12
N PRO A 34 12.66 8.05 -3.23
CA PRO A 34 13.31 8.24 -4.51
C PRO A 34 12.91 7.12 -5.47
N ALA A 35 12.66 7.44 -6.75
CA ALA A 35 12.34 6.45 -7.78
C ALA A 35 13.46 5.40 -8.01
N THR A 36 14.63 5.60 -7.40
CA THR A 36 15.80 4.72 -7.45
C THR A 36 16.03 3.91 -6.17
N ASP A 37 15.18 4.06 -5.15
CA ASP A 37 15.34 3.32 -3.89
C ASP A 37 15.09 1.83 -4.15
N SER A 38 15.97 0.96 -3.66
CA SER A 38 15.88 -0.50 -3.87
C SER A 38 14.75 -1.15 -3.08
N GLY A 39 13.79 -0.37 -2.57
CA GLY A 39 12.68 -0.83 -1.72
C GLY A 39 13.04 -0.99 -0.27
N THR A 40 14.33 -1.04 0.10
CA THR A 40 14.78 -1.36 1.46
C THR A 40 14.46 -0.25 2.47
N SER A 41 14.62 1.03 2.09
CA SER A 41 14.23 2.15 2.96
C SER A 41 12.72 2.18 3.18
N VAL A 42 11.97 1.89 2.10
CA VAL A 42 10.50 1.89 2.12
C VAL A 42 9.96 0.71 2.90
N ALA A 43 10.51 -0.50 2.72
CA ALA A 43 10.18 -1.69 3.50
C ALA A 43 10.39 -1.46 5.00
N THR A 44 11.51 -0.85 5.38
CA THR A 44 11.78 -0.50 6.79
C THR A 44 10.75 0.48 7.34
N ALA A 45 10.35 1.47 6.56
CA ALA A 45 9.36 2.47 6.96
C ALA A 45 7.92 1.93 6.96
N LEU A 46 7.62 0.96 6.09
CA LEU A 46 6.33 0.26 6.02
C LEU A 46 6.18 -0.78 7.13
N LYS A 47 7.25 -1.42 7.59
CA LYS A 47 7.24 -2.48 8.61
C LYS A 47 6.34 -2.24 9.84
N PRO A 48 6.30 -1.04 10.47
CA PRO A 48 5.41 -0.78 11.60
C PRO A 48 3.92 -0.68 11.25
N VAL A 49 3.57 -0.51 9.98
CA VAL A 49 2.19 -0.26 9.51
C VAL A 49 1.69 -1.43 8.65
N LEU A 50 2.50 -1.84 7.67
CA LEU A 50 2.28 -2.94 6.74
C LEU A 50 3.48 -3.92 6.81
N PRO A 51 3.59 -4.74 7.88
CA PRO A 51 4.70 -5.69 8.02
C PRO A 51 4.73 -6.73 6.90
N GLN A 52 3.57 -7.17 6.41
CA GLN A 52 3.47 -8.11 5.28
C GLN A 52 4.01 -7.51 3.99
N ALA A 53 3.67 -6.25 3.69
CA ALA A 53 4.21 -5.54 2.55
C ALA A 53 5.73 -5.38 2.64
N ALA A 54 6.26 -5.10 3.83
CA ALA A 54 7.70 -4.97 4.06
C ALA A 54 8.45 -6.28 3.80
N GLU A 55 7.95 -7.42 4.32
CA GLU A 55 8.52 -8.73 4.03
C GLU A 55 8.47 -9.06 2.54
N ARG A 56 7.38 -8.70 1.87
CA ARG A 56 7.21 -8.96 0.45
C ARG A 56 8.21 -8.14 -0.38
N LEU A 57 8.43 -6.87 -0.05
CA LEU A 57 9.42 -6.02 -0.70
C LEU A 57 10.84 -6.59 -0.62
N ASP A 58 11.20 -7.28 0.46
CA ASP A 58 12.50 -7.95 0.60
C ASP A 58 12.66 -9.18 -0.33
N THR A 59 11.54 -9.73 -0.83
CA THR A 59 11.54 -10.87 -1.76
C THR A 59 11.46 -10.48 -3.24
N LEU A 60 11.06 -9.24 -3.53
CA LEU A 60 10.83 -8.74 -4.89
C LEU A 60 12.11 -8.18 -5.51
N SER A 61 12.22 -8.24 -6.84
CA SER A 61 13.28 -7.57 -7.58
C SER A 61 13.07 -6.05 -7.62
N ALA A 62 14.11 -5.26 -7.86
CA ALA A 62 14.00 -3.78 -7.87
C ALA A 62 12.93 -3.22 -8.83
N THR A 63 12.69 -3.91 -9.96
CA THR A 63 11.63 -3.56 -10.91
C THR A 63 10.25 -3.82 -10.32
N GLU A 64 10.05 -4.99 -9.72
CA GLU A 64 8.80 -5.38 -9.07
C GLU A 64 8.51 -4.54 -7.83
N VAL A 65 9.54 -4.19 -7.06
CA VAL A 65 9.46 -3.24 -5.94
C VAL A 65 8.90 -1.91 -6.44
N THR A 66 9.45 -1.35 -7.51
CA THR A 66 9.00 -0.05 -8.04
C THR A 66 7.53 -0.10 -8.46
N GLU A 67 7.12 -1.18 -9.11
CA GLU A 67 5.74 -1.41 -9.51
C GLU A 67 4.81 -1.59 -8.29
N TYR A 68 5.22 -2.41 -7.32
CA TYR A 68 4.48 -2.65 -6.08
C TYR A 68 4.28 -1.35 -5.31
N LEU A 69 5.32 -0.55 -5.14
CA LEU A 69 5.23 0.73 -4.43
C LEU A 69 4.30 1.72 -5.14
N ARG A 70 4.31 1.75 -6.48
CA ARG A 70 3.38 2.58 -7.27
C ARG A 70 1.94 2.14 -7.05
N ILE A 71 1.67 0.83 -7.10
CA ILE A 71 0.33 0.27 -6.89
C ILE A 71 -0.13 0.52 -5.45
N LEU A 72 0.72 0.25 -4.46
CA LEU A 72 0.44 0.49 -3.05
C LEU A 72 0.14 1.98 -2.79
N GLN A 73 0.91 2.89 -3.38
CA GLN A 73 0.66 4.32 -3.26
C GLN A 73 -0.72 4.69 -3.81
N GLY A 74 -1.09 4.18 -4.98
CA GLY A 74 -2.43 4.36 -5.55
C GLY A 74 -3.52 3.80 -4.65
N ALA A 75 -3.38 2.56 -4.20
CA ALA A 75 -4.31 1.87 -3.31
C ALA A 75 -4.55 2.64 -2.00
N VAL A 76 -3.48 3.06 -1.33
CA VAL A 76 -3.58 3.79 -0.06
C VAL A 76 -4.16 5.19 -0.26
N THR A 77 -3.78 5.88 -1.34
CA THR A 77 -4.33 7.21 -1.66
C THR A 77 -5.84 7.12 -1.92
N THR A 78 -6.29 6.14 -2.70
CA THR A 78 -7.72 5.93 -2.97
C THR A 78 -8.47 5.51 -1.71
N THR A 79 -7.84 4.71 -0.84
CA THR A 79 -8.41 4.35 0.47
C THR A 79 -8.62 5.60 1.33
N LEU A 80 -7.65 6.51 1.37
CA LEU A 80 -7.77 7.79 2.08
C LEU A 80 -8.86 8.68 1.50
N GLN A 81 -8.95 8.79 0.17
CA GLN A 81 -10.01 9.54 -0.50
C GLN A 81 -11.41 8.97 -0.23
N SER A 82 -11.50 7.64 -0.09
CA SER A 82 -12.75 6.94 0.26
C SER A 82 -13.14 7.09 1.73
N TRP A 83 -12.24 7.62 2.57
CA TRP A 83 -12.46 7.82 3.99
C TRP A 83 -13.23 9.14 4.23
N THR A 84 -14.52 9.15 3.89
CA THR A 84 -15.44 10.28 4.10
C THR A 84 -15.99 10.33 5.53
N ASP A 85 -15.99 11.52 6.13
CA ASP A 85 -16.67 11.85 7.40
C ASP A 85 -16.45 10.86 8.55
N GLY A 86 -15.20 10.42 8.76
CA GLY A 86 -14.83 9.50 9.84
C GLY A 86 -15.35 8.07 9.65
N THR A 87 -16.07 7.79 8.56
CA THR A 87 -16.51 6.44 8.21
C THR A 87 -15.36 5.74 7.49
N ARG A 88 -14.89 4.68 8.14
CA ARG A 88 -13.85 3.83 7.59
C ARG A 88 -14.41 3.04 6.39
N PRO A 89 -13.76 3.04 5.22
CA PRO A 89 -14.21 2.24 4.08
C PRO A 89 -14.00 0.75 4.34
N ASP A 90 -14.94 -0.09 3.89
CA ASP A 90 -14.78 -1.54 3.95
C ASP A 90 -13.65 -2.02 3.03
N ILE A 91 -12.98 -3.11 3.43
CA ILE A 91 -11.87 -3.68 2.66
C ILE A 91 -12.29 -4.14 1.25
N GLU A 92 -13.52 -4.64 1.10
CA GLU A 92 -14.13 -4.99 -0.18
C GLU A 92 -14.23 -3.78 -1.12
N ARG A 93 -14.55 -2.61 -0.56
CA ARG A 93 -14.63 -1.35 -1.31
C ARG A 93 -13.25 -0.90 -1.75
N ILE A 94 -12.25 -1.06 -0.88
CA ILE A 94 -10.84 -0.78 -1.20
C ILE A 94 -10.36 -1.71 -2.32
N HIS A 95 -10.63 -3.01 -2.25
CA HIS A 95 -10.28 -3.98 -3.29
C HIS A 95 -10.91 -3.64 -4.64
N SER A 96 -12.21 -3.34 -4.64
CA SER A 96 -12.94 -2.92 -5.84
C SER A 96 -12.34 -1.66 -6.49
N PHE A 97 -11.88 -0.71 -5.68
CA PHE A 97 -11.19 0.48 -6.18
C PHE A 97 -9.82 0.18 -6.77
N ILE A 98 -9.05 -0.70 -6.13
CA ILE A 98 -7.74 -1.12 -6.63
C ILE A 98 -7.92 -1.81 -8.00
N ASP A 99 -8.94 -2.65 -8.15
CA ASP A 99 -9.28 -3.24 -9.46
C ASP A 99 -9.60 -2.18 -10.50
N ALA A 100 -10.47 -1.22 -10.18
CA ALA A 100 -10.89 -0.18 -11.12
C ALA A 100 -9.77 0.79 -11.55
N VAL A 101 -8.75 0.99 -10.72
CA VAL A 101 -7.60 1.86 -11.04
C VAL A 101 -6.53 1.13 -11.86
N MET A 102 -6.50 -0.21 -11.79
CA MET A 102 -5.49 -1.05 -12.42
C MET A 102 -5.99 -1.76 -13.70
N GLU A 103 -7.22 -1.45 -14.15
CA GLU A 103 -7.84 -1.93 -15.40
C GLU A 103 -7.48 -1.06 -16.63
#